data_AF-A0A9D7DE15-F1
#
_entry.id   AF-A0A9D7DE15-F1
#
_cell.length_a   1.000
_cell.length_b   1.000
_cell.length_c   1.000
_cell.angle_alpha   90.00
_cell.angle_beta   90.00
_cell.angle_gamma   90.00
#
_symmetry.space_group_name_H-M   'P 1'
#
loop_
_entity.id
_entity.type
_entity.pdbx_description
1 polymer ?
#
loop_
_entity_poly.entity_id
_entity_poly.type
_entity_poly.pdbx_seq_one_letter_code
_entity_poly.pdbx_strand_id
1 'polypeptide(L)' 'MNAQTTTTADLELIDATGRVVRGQRSYVVAQGTTSMEMDVQDLAPGAYTLRLIGGDALVSVPFQIVR' A
#
# COMPACT_ATOMS: atom_id res chain seq x y z
N MET A 1 -4.16 31.99 0.17
CA MET A 1 -3.12 30.93 0.27
C MET A 1 -3.86 29.64 0.54
N ASN A 2 -4.03 28.77 -0.47
CA ASN A 2 -4.73 27.50 -0.27
C ASN A 2 -3.78 26.55 0.46
N ALA A 3 -4.09 26.22 1.72
CA ALA A 3 -3.38 25.15 2.41
C ALA A 3 -3.72 23.85 1.69
N GLN A 4 -2.71 23.21 1.12
CA GLN A 4 -2.85 21.89 0.53
C GLN A 4 -3.05 20.91 1.68
N THR A 5 -4.24 20.31 1.79
CA THR A 5 -4.49 19.30 2.81
C THR A 5 -3.63 18.08 2.49
N THR A 6 -2.69 17.74 3.37
CA THR A 6 -1.88 16.53 3.24
C THR A 6 -2.29 15.52 4.29
N THR A 7 -2.20 14.24 3.97
CA THR A 7 -2.25 13.15 4.96
C THR A 7 -1.00 12.28 4.85
N THR A 8 -0.82 11.39 5.80
CA THR A 8 0.23 10.38 5.78
C THR A 8 -0.37 9.06 5.33
N ALA A 9 0.32 8.36 4.42
CA ALA A 9 -0.08 7.06 3.92
C ALA A 9 1.00 5.99 4.14
N ASP A 10 0.55 4.78 4.46
CA ASP A 10 1.35 3.56 4.54
C ASP A 10 0.81 2.55 3.53
N LEU A 11 1.71 1.91 2.77
CA LEU A 11 1.40 0.85 1.84
C LEU A 11 2.07 -0.45 2.31
N GLU A 12 1.27 -1.47 2.60
CA GLU A 12 1.74 -2.75 3.11
C GLU A 12 1.33 -3.87 2.17
N LEU A 13 2.23 -4.82 1.96
CA LEU A 13 1.95 -6.05 1.24
C LEU A 13 1.91 -7.21 2.22
N ILE A 14 0.78 -7.91 2.23
CA ILE A 14 0.44 -8.92 3.22
C ILE A 14 0.29 -10.26 2.49
N ASP A 15 0.97 -11.29 2.97
CA ASP A 15 0.84 -12.65 2.43
C ASP A 15 -0.44 -13.35 2.91
N ALA A 16 -0.70 -14.54 2.36
CA ALA A 16 -1.87 -15.35 2.72
C ALA A 16 -1.94 -15.77 4.20
N THR A 17 -0.82 -15.69 4.95
CA THR A 17 -0.80 -15.96 6.39
C THR A 17 -1.20 -14.74 7.23
N GLY A 18 -1.40 -13.59 6.60
CA GLY A 18 -1.67 -12.31 7.26
C GLY A 18 -0.40 -11.55 7.67
N ARG A 19 0.78 -12.02 7.26
CA ARG A 19 2.05 -11.36 7.59
C ARG A 19 2.38 -10.27 6.59
N VAL A 20 2.78 -9.10 7.09
CA VAL A 20 3.38 -8.05 6.25
C VAL A 20 4.75 -8.51 5.76
N VAL A 21 4.88 -8.73 4.46
CA VAL A 21 6.12 -9.16 3.80
C VAL A 21 6.93 -8.00 3.22
N ARG A 22 6.27 -6.88 2.90
CA ARG A 22 6.90 -5.61 2.49
C ARG A 22 6.03 -4.43 2.94
N GLY A 23 6.65 -3.27 3.16
CA GLY A 23 5.94 -2.07 3.57
C GLY A 23 6.69 -0.78 3.23
N GLN A 24 5.93 0.23 2.84
CA GLN A 24 6.33 1.61 2.60
C GLN A 24 5.54 2.46 3.58
N ARG A 25 6.22 3.28 4.39
CA ARG A 25 5.57 4.02 5.49
C ARG A 25 5.82 5.51 5.38
N SER A 26 4.90 6.27 5.97
CA SER A 26 5.01 7.70 6.19
C SER A 26 5.13 8.53 4.91
N TYR A 27 4.41 8.13 3.85
CA TYR A 27 4.32 8.92 2.62
C TYR A 27 3.39 10.10 2.83
N VAL A 28 3.92 11.32 2.70
CA VAL A 28 3.09 12.53 2.68
C VAL A 28 2.38 12.59 1.35
N VAL A 29 1.07 12.41 1.37
CA VAL A 29 0.21 12.46 0.18
C VAL A 29 -0.62 13.73 0.24
N ALA A 30 -0.52 14.53 -0.81
CA ALA A 30 -1.40 15.69 -0.98
C ALA A 30 -2.80 15.21 -1.34
N GLN A 31 -3.81 16.00 -0.96
CA GLN A 31 -5.19 15.80 -1.41
C GLN A 31 -5.24 15.69 -2.94
N GLY A 32 -5.92 14.65 -3.43
CA GLY A 32 -6.02 14.32 -4.86
C GLY A 32 -5.48 12.92 -5.13
N THR A 33 -4.76 12.78 -6.24
CA THR A 33 -4.22 11.49 -6.68
C THR A 33 -2.75 11.38 -6.32
N THR A 34 -2.37 10.24 -5.76
CA THR A 34 -0.98 9.85 -5.53
C THR A 34 -0.73 8.50 -6.19
N SER A 35 0.52 8.21 -6.54
CA SER A 35 0.93 6.92 -7.08
C SER A 35 2.03 6.34 -6.20
N MET A 36 1.85 5.09 -5.80
CA MET A 36 2.79 4.34 -4.98
C MET A 36 3.05 3.01 -5.67
N GLU A 37 4.29 2.57 -5.65
CA GLU A 37 4.74 1.37 -6.35
C GLU A 37 5.48 0.46 -5.39
N MET A 38 5.28 -0.85 -5.54
CA MET A 38 5.97 -1.86 -4.77
C MET A 38 6.39 -3.01 -5.67
N ASP A 39 7.67 -3.36 -5.60
CA ASP A 39 8.23 -4.49 -6.34
C ASP A 39 7.86 -5.83 -5.66
N VAL A 40 7.50 -6.80 -6.48
CA VAL A 40 7.04 -8.15 -6.10
C VAL A 40 7.89 -9.28 -6.69
N GLN A 41 8.96 -9.00 -7.44
CA GLN A 41 9.71 -10.00 -8.21
C GLN A 41 10.25 -11.18 -7.38
N ASP A 42 10.73 -10.94 -6.15
CA ASP A 42 11.30 -12.01 -5.30
C ASP A 42 10.27 -12.74 -4.42
N LEU A 43 8.99 -12.42 -4.56
CA LEU A 43 7.96 -13.07 -3.76
C LEU A 43 7.56 -14.41 -4.38
N ALA A 44 7.21 -15.35 -3.51
CA ALA A 44 6.67 -16.63 -3.94
C ALA A 44 5.31 -16.41 -4.63
N PRO A 45 4.98 -17.18 -5.68
CA PRO A 45 3.64 -17.17 -6.25
C PRO A 45 2.59 -17.44 -5.18
N GLY A 46 1.43 -16.79 -5.29
CA GLY A 46 0.33 -16.99 -4.36
C GLY A 46 -0.51 -15.75 -4.13
N ALA A 47 -1.39 -15.86 -3.12
CA ALA A 47 -2.33 -14.83 -2.74
C ALA A 47 -1.67 -13.79 -1.83
N TYR A 48 -1.89 -12.52 -2.18
CA TYR A 48 -1.45 -11.38 -1.40
C TYR A 48 -2.55 -10.33 -1.30
N THR A 49 -2.43 -9.45 -0.31
CA THR A 49 -3.26 -8.26 -0.17
C THR A 49 -2.36 -7.03 -0.12
N LEU A 50 -2.57 -6.09 -1.03
CA LEU A 50 -2.00 -4.75 -0.94
C LEU A 50 -2.92 -3.89 -0.08
N ARG A 51 -2.43 -3.43 1.07
CA ARG A 51 -3.17 -2.63 2.05
C ARG A 51 -2.62 -1.20 2.05
N LEU A 52 -3.46 -0.24 1.67
CA LEU A 52 -3.18 1.19 1.80
C LEU A 52 -3.90 1.73 3.04
N ILE A 53 -3.16 2.40 3.91
CA ILE A 53 -3.67 3.07 5.11
C ILE A 53 -3.38 4.56 4.92
N GLY A 54 -4.38 5.43 4.97
CA GLY A 54 -4.20 6.86 4.79
C GLY A 54 -5.11 7.64 5.72
N GLY A 55 -4.55 8.36 6.69
CA GLY A 55 -5.34 9.03 7.73
C GLY A 55 -6.23 8.03 8.49
N ASP A 56 -7.55 8.18 8.38
CA ASP A 56 -8.57 7.31 8.96
C ASP A 56 -9.14 6.27 7.96
N ALA A 57 -8.66 6.27 6.72
CA ALA A 57 -9.10 5.35 5.68
C ALA A 57 -8.16 4.15 5.53
N LEU A 58 -8.76 3.00 5.20
CA LEU A 58 -8.06 1.76 4.87
C LEU A 58 -8.68 1.14 3.62
N VAL A 59 -7.83 0.80 2.65
CA VAL A 59 -8.21 0.09 1.42
C VAL A 59 -7.36 -1.16 1.28
N SER A 60 -7.99 -2.28 0.95
CA SER A 60 -7.32 -3.56 0.71
C SER A 60 -7.64 -4.05 -0.69
N VAL A 61 -6.59 -4.35 -1.47
CA VAL A 61 -6.69 -4.86 -2.83
C VAL A 61 -6.08 -6.26 -2.86
N PRO A 62 -6.89 -7.33 -2.91
CA PRO A 62 -6.36 -8.68 -3.08
C PRO A 62 -5.85 -8.89 -4.51
N PHE A 63 -4.74 -9.60 -4.65
CA PHE A 63 -4.20 -9.99 -5.96
C PHE A 63 -3.42 -11.31 -5.86
N GLN A 64 -3.08 -11.85 -7.03
CA GLN A 64 -2.26 -13.06 -7.15
C GLN A 64 -0.94 -12.70 -7.83
N ILE A 65 0.16 -13.19 -7.28
CA ILE A 65 1.43 -13.23 -8.00
C ILE A 65 1.46 -14.56 -8.76
N VAL A 66 1.49 -14.47 -10.09
CA VAL A 66 1.68 -15.59 -11.01
C VAL A 66 3.03 -15.42 -11.71
N ARG A 67 3.71 -16.53 -12.03
CA ARG A 67 4.97 -16.56 -12.77
C ARG A 67 4.76 -17.16 -14.15
#